data_AF-A0A7Z8R1B3-F1
#
_entry.id   AF-A0A7Z8R1B3-F1
#
_cell.length_a   1.000
_cell.length_b   1.000
_cell.length_c   1.000
_cell.angle_alpha   90.00
_cell.angle_beta   90.00
_cell.angle_gamma   90.00
#
_symmetry.space_group_name_H-M   'P 1'
#
loop_
_entity.id
_entity.type
_entity.pdbx_description
1 polymer ?
#
loop_
_entity_poly.entity_id
_entity_poly.type
_entity_poly.pdbx_seq_one_letter_code
_entity_poly.pdbx_strand_id
1 'polypeptide(L)'
;MKLLGEFNQQLESLGELRYAWFTSFNINIEFIESYLLPAVLDMDPPKNRLDYEHFQLALNDKKIDFRVFCDLRFMEADQNKRTSIPVHGVS
;
A
#
# COMPACT_ATOMS: atom_id res chain seq x y z
N MET A 1 -8.44 -13.43 5.88
CA MET A 1 -8.00 -12.57 7.01
C MET A 1 -9.16 -11.68 7.42
N LYS A 2 -9.62 -11.74 8.67
CA LYS A 2 -10.79 -10.96 9.13
C LYS A 2 -10.59 -9.44 9.03
N LEU A 3 -9.42 -8.96 9.46
CA LEU A 3 -9.07 -7.53 9.44
C LEU A 3 -8.98 -6.93 8.02
N LEU A 4 -8.47 -7.70 7.05
CA LEU A 4 -8.43 -7.24 5.66
C LEU A 4 -9.84 -7.12 5.05
N GLY A 5 -10.74 -8.03 5.43
CA GLY A 5 -12.14 -7.94 5.02
C GLY A 5 -12.84 -6.71 5.59
N GLU A 6 -12.59 -6.41 6.88
CA GLU A 6 -13.10 -5.18 7.51
C GLU A 6 -12.50 -3.92 6.87
N PHE A 7 -11.22 -3.95 6.50
CA PHE A 7 -10.57 -2.85 5.78
C PHE A 7 -11.22 -2.62 4.41
N ASN A 8 -11.47 -3.67 3.61
CA ASN A 8 -12.13 -3.53 2.32
C ASN A 8 -13.54 -2.95 2.44
N GLN A 9 -14.32 -3.37 3.44
CA GLN A 9 -15.65 -2.79 3.69
C GLN A 9 -15.57 -1.30 4.03
N GLN A 10 -14.52 -0.87 4.76
CA GLN A 10 -14.30 0.55 5.02
C GLN A 10 -13.93 1.30 3.75
N LEU A 11 -13.08 0.74 2.89
CA LEU A 11 -12.74 1.36 1.61
C LEU A 11 -13.96 1.54 0.71
N GLU A 12 -14.82 0.53 0.61
CA GLU A 12 -16.08 0.60 -0.16
C GLU A 12 -16.99 1.73 0.33
N SER A 13 -16.99 2.02 1.65
CA SER A 13 -17.78 3.10 2.22
C SER A 13 -17.27 4.51 1.90
N LEU A 14 -16.00 4.65 1.47
CA LEU A 14 -15.34 5.94 1.23
C LEU A 14 -15.49 6.44 -0.22
N GLY A 15 -15.97 5.60 -1.14
CA GLY A 15 -16.14 5.95 -2.55
C GLY A 15 -14.82 6.09 -3.31
N GLU A 16 -14.74 7.03 -4.24
CA GLU A 16 -13.54 7.23 -5.06
C GLU A 16 -12.41 7.87 -4.22
N LEU A 17 -11.32 7.12 -4.04
CA LEU A 17 -10.19 7.55 -3.25
C LEU A 17 -9.26 8.44 -4.08
N ARG A 18 -8.77 9.52 -3.47
CA ARG A 18 -7.73 10.38 -4.04
C ARG A 18 -6.44 10.37 -3.22
N TYR A 19 -6.55 10.12 -1.92
CA TYR A 19 -5.43 10.09 -0.98
C TYR A 19 -5.54 8.85 -0.11
N ALA A 20 -4.45 8.11 0.01
CA ALA A 20 -4.36 6.92 0.84
C ALA A 20 -3.07 6.97 1.64
N TRP A 21 -3.14 7.57 2.83
CA TRP A 21 -1.98 7.79 3.69
C TRP A 21 -2.03 6.86 4.89
N PHE A 22 -0.96 6.10 5.07
CA PHE A 22 -0.85 5.10 6.12
C PHE A 22 0.31 5.42 7.04
N THR A 23 0.14 5.10 8.31
CA THR A 23 1.25 5.05 9.27
C THR A 23 1.56 3.59 9.58
N SER A 24 2.82 3.18 9.47
CA SER A 24 3.27 1.86 9.86
C SER A 24 4.38 1.93 10.89
N PHE A 25 4.13 1.37 12.08
CA PHE A 25 5.12 1.26 13.15
C PHE A 25 5.57 -0.19 13.38
N ASN A 26 4.82 -1.16 12.85
CA ASN A 26 5.05 -2.59 13.08
C ASN A 26 4.68 -3.46 11.86
N ILE A 27 4.24 -2.86 10.75
CA ILE A 27 3.86 -3.57 9.53
C ILE A 27 4.96 -3.37 8.48
N ASN A 28 5.49 -4.47 7.96
CA ASN A 28 6.51 -4.43 6.90
C ASN A 28 5.93 -3.80 5.61
N ILE A 29 6.73 -3.00 4.89
CA ILE A 29 6.34 -2.43 3.60
C ILE A 29 5.88 -3.51 2.62
N GLU A 30 6.47 -4.71 2.64
CA GLU A 30 6.04 -5.83 1.77
C GLU A 30 4.57 -6.21 2.02
N PHE A 31 4.11 -6.18 3.28
CA PHE A 31 2.71 -6.43 3.60
C PHE A 31 1.79 -5.34 3.05
N ILE A 32 2.23 -4.08 3.15
CA ILE A 32 1.48 -2.95 2.60
C ILE A 32 1.34 -3.09 1.09
N GLU A 33 2.42 -3.38 0.38
CA GLU A 33 2.42 -3.55 -1.08
C GLU A 33 1.65 -4.79 -1.54
N SER A 34 1.66 -5.88 -0.75
CA SER A 34 1.00 -7.13 -1.11
C SER A 34 -0.49 -7.17 -0.78
N TYR A 35 -0.95 -6.37 0.18
CA TYR A 35 -2.31 -6.49 0.72
C TYR A 35 -3.07 -5.18 0.80
N LEU A 36 -2.46 -4.08 1.26
CA LEU A 36 -3.16 -2.81 1.43
C LEU A 36 -3.23 -2.02 0.12
N LEU A 37 -2.12 -1.97 -0.64
CA LEU A 37 -2.07 -1.33 -1.94
C LEU A 37 -3.08 -1.90 -2.94
N PRO A 38 -3.14 -3.23 -3.18
CA PRO A 38 -4.13 -3.80 -4.09
C PRO A 38 -5.57 -3.58 -3.60
N ALA A 39 -5.81 -3.63 -2.29
CA ALA A 39 -7.13 -3.32 -1.73
C ALA A 39 -7.56 -1.87 -2.01
N VAL A 40 -6.68 -0.88 -1.85
CA VAL A 40 -6.94 0.52 -2.21
C VAL A 40 -7.19 0.70 -3.71
N LEU A 41 -6.51 -0.10 -4.52
CA LEU A 41 -6.67 -0.09 -5.98
C LEU A 41 -7.86 -0.90 -6.48
N ASP A 42 -8.58 -1.61 -5.61
CA ASP A 42 -9.61 -2.60 -6.00
C ASP A 42 -9.07 -3.64 -7.00
N MET A 43 -7.92 -4.24 -6.65
CA MET A 43 -7.20 -5.23 -7.44
C MET A 43 -6.88 -6.47 -6.60
N ASP A 44 -6.61 -7.59 -7.27
CA ASP A 44 -6.17 -8.81 -6.60
C ASP A 44 -4.74 -8.65 -6.02
N PRO A 45 -4.41 -9.37 -4.92
CA PRO A 45 -3.05 -9.45 -4.41
C PRO A 45 -2.05 -9.92 -5.48
N PRO A 46 -0.79 -9.42 -5.45
CA PRO A 46 0.20 -9.72 -6.46
C PRO A 46 0.63 -11.19 -6.39
N LYS A 47 0.68 -11.87 -7.53
CA LYS A 47 1.20 -13.23 -7.69
C LYS A 47 2.64 -13.22 -8.24
N ASN A 48 2.94 -12.25 -9.10
CA ASN A 48 4.21 -12.12 -9.80
C ASN A 48 4.80 -10.72 -9.65
N ARG A 49 6.08 -10.55 -10.02
CA ARG A 49 6.76 -9.23 -9.99
C ARG A 49 6.09 -8.20 -10.91
N LEU A 50 5.53 -8.64 -12.04
CA LEU A 50 4.81 -7.76 -12.98
C LEU A 50 3.57 -7.11 -12.37
N ASP A 51 2.91 -7.77 -11.42
CA ASP A 51 1.69 -7.23 -10.81
C ASP A 51 1.98 -5.95 -10.02
N TYR A 52 3.18 -5.84 -9.43
CA TYR A 52 3.63 -4.64 -8.73
C TYR A 52 3.81 -3.44 -9.67
N GLU A 53 4.23 -3.68 -10.92
CA GLU A 53 4.28 -2.64 -11.96
C GLU A 53 2.88 -2.20 -12.39
N HIS A 54 1.95 -3.16 -12.51
CA HIS A 54 0.55 -2.85 -12.78
C HIS A 54 -0.09 -2.00 -11.67
N PHE A 55 0.27 -2.21 -10.41
CA PHE A 55 -0.19 -1.35 -9.31
C PHE A 55 0.33 0.09 -9.45
N GLN A 56 1.58 0.27 -9.87
CA GLN A 56 2.14 1.61 -10.10
C GLN A 56 1.44 2.34 -11.25
N LEU A 57 1.14 1.63 -12.34
CA LEU A 57 0.35 2.17 -13.44
C LEU A 57 -1.06 2.57 -12.96
N ALA A 58 -1.73 1.70 -12.21
CA ALA A 58 -3.07 1.96 -11.69
C ALA A 58 -3.11 3.15 -10.71
N LEU A 59 -2.09 3.32 -9.87
CA LEU A 59 -1.95 4.50 -8.99
C LEU A 59 -1.88 5.80 -9.81
N ASN A 60 -1.09 5.79 -10.89
CA ASN A 60 -0.93 6.95 -11.76
C ASN A 60 -2.21 7.25 -12.56
N ASP A 61 -2.86 6.23 -13.10
CA ASP A 61 -4.09 6.37 -13.89
C ASP A 61 -5.26 6.88 -13.03
N LYS A 62 -5.44 6.29 -11.85
CA LYS A 62 -6.46 6.72 -10.87
C LYS A 62 -6.06 8.01 -10.13
N LYS A 63 -4.82 8.48 -10.30
CA LYS A 63 -4.25 9.67 -9.62
C LYS A 63 -4.39 9.61 -8.10
N ILE A 64 -4.21 8.41 -7.54
CA ILE A 64 -4.26 8.18 -6.09
C ILE A 64 -2.89 8.49 -5.50
N ASP A 65 -2.85 9.43 -4.56
CA ASP A 65 -1.65 9.73 -3.79
C ASP A 65 -1.54 8.74 -2.61
N PHE A 66 -0.80 7.66 -2.84
CA PHE A 66 -0.55 6.63 -1.84
C PHE A 66 0.77 6.92 -1.11
N ARG A 67 0.74 7.06 0.22
CA ARG A 67 1.94 7.34 1.02
C ARG A 67 1.98 6.49 2.28
N VAL A 68 3.17 6.08 2.66
CA VAL A 68 3.41 5.39 3.93
C VAL A 68 4.37 6.21 4.77
N PHE A 69 4.01 6.46 6.02
CA PHE A 69 4.85 7.08 7.03
C PHE A 69 5.26 6.00 8.03
N CYS A 70 6.55 5.82 8.27
CA CYS A 70 7.07 4.81 9.19
C CYS A 70 8.21 5.35 10.04
N ASP A 71 8.52 4.68 11.15
CA ASP A 71 9.73 4.99 11.93
C ASP A 71 10.97 4.78 11.04
N LEU A 72 11.95 5.69 11.13
CA LEU A 72 13.23 5.60 10.42
C LEU A 72 13.92 4.23 10.59
N ARG A 73 13.80 3.62 11.78
CA ARG A 73 14.37 2.30 12.10
C ARG A 73 13.77 1.17 11.26
N PHE A 74 12.55 1.35 10.77
CA PHE A 74 11.88 0.38 9.89
C PHE A 74 12.32 0.48 8.43
N MET A 75 13.03 1.54 8.03
CA MET A 75 13.55 1.66 6.66
C MET A 75 14.87 0.89 6.45
N GLU A 76 15.32 0.08 7.42
CA GLU A 76 16.53 -0.72 7.30
C GLU A 76 16.40 -1.89 6.29
N ALA A 77 17.55 -2.42 5.86
CA ALA A 77 17.78 -3.22 4.64
C ALA A 77 17.04 -4.57 4.52
N ASP A 78 16.25 -4.95 5.52
CA ASP A 78 15.42 -6.17 5.54
C ASP A 78 14.15 -6.03 4.69
N GLN A 79 13.69 -4.81 4.41
CA GLN A 79 12.39 -4.62 3.77
C GLN A 79 12.45 -4.80 2.26
N ASN A 80 11.72 -5.82 1.77
CA ASN A 80 11.62 -6.11 0.35
C ASN A 80 10.58 -5.19 -0.33
N LYS A 81 11.00 -3.95 -0.60
CA LYS A 81 10.21 -2.97 -1.34
C LYS A 81 10.24 -3.27 -2.85
N ARG A 82 9.06 -3.49 -3.43
CA ARG A 82 8.88 -3.89 -4.83
C ARG A 82 8.21 -2.84 -5.70
N THR A 83 7.60 -1.82 -5.09
CA THR A 83 6.95 -0.72 -5.83
C THR A 83 7.63 0.63 -5.54
N SER A 84 7.34 1.62 -6.37
CA SER A 84 7.83 3.00 -6.21
C SER A 84 6.96 3.88 -5.31
N ILE A 85 6.04 3.31 -4.50
CA ILE A 85 5.23 4.12 -3.59
C ILE A 85 6.12 4.92 -2.61
N PRO A 86 5.82 6.21 -2.36
CA PRO A 86 6.53 7.01 -1.37
C PRO A 86 6.43 6.42 0.04
N VAL A 87 7.59 6.19 0.65
CA VAL A 87 7.72 5.81 2.05
C VAL A 87 8.57 6.86 2.76
N HIS A 88 8.05 7.41 3.85
CA HIS A 88 8.63 8.52 4.58
C HIS A 88 8.97 8.09 6.00
N GLY A 89 10.27 8.14 6.33
CA GLY A 89 10.74 8.02 7.71
C GLY A 89 10.33 9.24 8.53
N VAL A 90 9.67 9.02 9.66
CA VAL A 90 9.35 10.04 10.67
C VAL A 90 10.15 9.78 11.95
N SER A 91 10.65 10.85 12.58
CA SER A 91 11.49 10.83 13.80
C SER A 91 10.78 11.39 15.01
#